data_AF-A0A2H0EV18-F1
#
_entry.id   AF-A0A2H0EV18-F1
#
_cell.length_a   1.000
_cell.length_b   1.000
_cell.length_c   1.000
_cell.angle_alpha   90.00
_cell.angle_beta   90.00
_cell.angle_gamma   90.00
#
_symmetry.space_group_name_H-M   'P 1'
#
loop_
_entity.id
_entity.type
_entity.pdbx_description
1 polymer ?
#
loop_
_entity_poly.entity_id
_entity_poly.type
_entity_poly.pdbx_seq_one_letter_code
_entity_poly.pdbx_strand_id
1 'polypeptide(L)'
;TEGAVLVAHNAAFDMRFLTLRQEACGVRFDNPVLDTVLLAAHLDGQADSLTLDRLAERFAIEIAPEDRHTALGDSLATAEVFLRLVDMLEAAGVRTLREAIAASETAGAIRRRQAAY
;
A
#
# COMPACT_ATOMS: atom_id res chain seq x y z
N THR A 1 6.82 16.62 7.69
CA THR A 1 5.94 15.43 7.66
C THR A 1 5.80 14.78 9.03
N GLU A 2 6.10 15.50 10.12
CA GLU A 2 6.04 14.95 11.47
C GLU A 2 4.59 14.56 11.80
N GLY A 3 4.39 13.31 12.25
CA GLY A 3 3.07 12.75 12.54
C GLY A 3 2.30 12.17 11.35
N ALA A 4 2.85 12.19 10.13
CA ALA A 4 2.21 11.59 8.95
C ALA A 4 2.58 10.11 8.76
N VAL A 5 1.76 9.39 8.00
CA VAL A 5 1.99 8.00 7.56
C VAL A 5 2.13 7.99 6.04
N LEU A 6 3.13 7.27 5.53
CA LEU A 6 3.28 7.04 4.09
C LEU A 6 2.45 5.83 3.69
N VAL A 7 1.70 5.97 2.60
CA VAL A 7 0.90 4.89 2.02
C VAL A 7 1.35 4.72 0.58
N ALA A 8 1.68 3.49 0.19
CA ALA A 8 2.08 3.17 -1.16
C ALA A 8 1.62 1.76 -1.56
N HIS A 9 1.66 1.48 -2.86
CA HIS A 9 1.32 0.18 -3.42
C HIS A 9 2.59 -0.58 -3.78
N ASN A 10 2.93 -1.63 -3.02
CA ASN A 10 4.28 -2.23 -2.99
C ASN A 10 5.33 -1.25 -2.45
N ALA A 11 5.06 -0.71 -1.24
CA ALA A 11 5.75 0.43 -0.66
C ALA A 11 7.28 0.28 -0.55
N ALA A 12 7.80 -0.95 -0.49
CA ALA A 12 9.24 -1.20 -0.50
C ALA A 12 9.92 -0.67 -1.78
N PHE A 13 9.22 -0.69 -2.91
CA PHE A 13 9.70 -0.14 -4.18
C PHE A 13 9.85 1.38 -4.08
N ASP A 14 8.79 2.11 -3.71
CA ASP A 14 8.80 3.56 -3.56
C ASP A 14 9.83 4.03 -2.54
N MET A 15 9.86 3.39 -1.36
CA MET A 15 10.78 3.74 -0.29
C MET A 15 12.25 3.59 -0.71
N ARG A 16 12.58 2.64 -1.59
CA ARG A 16 13.94 2.51 -2.15
C ARG A 16 14.32 3.75 -2.96
N PHE A 17 13.44 4.25 -3.82
CA PHE A 17 13.70 5.45 -4.62
C PHE A 17 13.78 6.70 -3.75
N LEU A 18 12.86 6.84 -2.78
CA LEU A 18 12.88 7.96 -1.84
C LEU A 18 14.18 7.98 -1.03
N THR A 19 14.59 6.83 -0.48
CA THR A 19 15.83 6.69 0.30
C THR A 19 17.06 7.11 -0.51
N LEU A 20 17.15 6.71 -1.78
CA LEU A 20 18.26 7.06 -2.67
C LEU A 20 18.39 8.58 -2.92
N ARG A 21 17.31 9.35 -2.72
CA ARG A 21 17.29 10.81 -2.96
C ARG A 21 17.31 11.65 -1.70
N GLN A 22 17.18 11.04 -0.52
CA GLN A 22 17.13 11.75 0.76
C GLN A 22 18.30 12.71 0.97
N GLU A 23 19.53 12.25 0.72
CA GLU A 23 20.73 13.05 0.90
C GLU A 23 20.77 14.24 -0.07
N ALA A 24 20.52 13.98 -1.35
CA ALA A 24 20.52 15.02 -2.40
C ALA A 24 19.43 16.08 -2.18
N CYS A 25 18.30 15.70 -1.58
CA CYS A 25 17.18 16.59 -1.33
C CYS A 25 17.17 17.21 0.08
N GLY A 26 18.07 16.78 0.98
CA GLY A 26 18.10 17.26 2.37
C GLY A 26 16.86 16.87 3.18
N VAL A 27 16.23 15.73 2.87
CA VAL A 27 14.99 15.25 3.51
C VAL A 27 15.18 13.87 4.15
N ARG A 28 14.27 13.51 5.07
CA ARG A 28 14.21 12.19 5.70
C ARG A 28 12.79 11.63 5.62
N PHE A 29 12.68 10.34 5.35
CA PHE A 29 11.43 9.59 5.35
C PHE A 29 11.49 8.52 6.45
N ASP A 30 11.24 8.93 7.68
CA ASP A 30 11.18 8.10 8.89
C ASP A 30 9.73 7.84 9.36
N ASN A 31 8.76 8.24 8.53
CA ASN A 31 7.34 8.01 8.74
C ASN A 31 7.01 6.49 8.81
N PRO A 32 6.01 6.09 9.60
CA PRO A 32 5.39 4.78 9.44
C PRO A 32 4.91 4.58 8.00
N VAL A 33 5.03 3.35 7.49
CA VAL A 33 4.66 3.00 6.12
C VAL A 33 3.57 1.94 6.14
N LEU A 34 2.52 2.14 5.35
CA LEU A 34 1.50 1.15 5.04
C LEU A 34 1.61 0.74 3.58
N ASP A 35 1.58 -0.57 3.34
CA ASP A 35 1.60 -1.16 2.01
C ASP A 35 0.20 -1.69 1.67
N THR A 36 -0.44 -1.08 0.68
CA THR A 36 -1.78 -1.48 0.24
C THR A 36 -1.84 -2.91 -0.30
N VAL A 37 -0.74 -3.46 -0.81
CA VAL A 37 -0.67 -4.88 -1.22
C VAL A 37 -0.76 -5.79 0.00
N LEU A 38 -0.06 -5.47 1.08
CA LEU A 38 -0.04 -6.29 2.30
C LEU A 38 -1.36 -6.16 3.07
N LEU A 39 -1.94 -4.95 3.11
CA LEU A 39 -3.26 -4.74 3.69
C LEU A 39 -4.35 -5.49 2.92
N ALA A 40 -4.33 -5.41 1.59
CA ALA A 40 -5.26 -6.18 0.75
C ALA A 40 -5.07 -7.69 0.91
N ALA A 41 -3.82 -8.18 1.00
CA ALA A 41 -3.53 -9.58 1.25
C ALA A 41 -3.99 -10.06 2.64
N HIS A 42 -3.96 -9.19 3.65
CA HIS A 42 -4.48 -9.51 4.98
C HIS A 42 -6.00 -9.67 4.95
N LEU A 43 -6.70 -8.77 4.25
CA LEU A 43 -8.16 -8.76 4.13
C LEU A 43 -8.68 -9.86 3.20
N ASP A 44 -7.92 -10.18 2.16
CA ASP A 44 -8.28 -11.18 1.17
C ASP A 44 -7.05 -11.97 0.70
N GLY A 45 -6.65 -12.92 1.55
CA GLY A 45 -5.48 -13.77 1.32
C GLY A 45 -5.62 -14.78 0.19
N GLN A 46 -6.78 -14.87 -0.48
CA GLN A 46 -7.04 -15.78 -1.60
C GLN A 46 -7.11 -15.06 -2.95
N ALA A 47 -6.90 -13.74 -2.98
CA ALA A 47 -6.94 -12.99 -4.23
C ALA A 47 -5.80 -13.40 -5.19
N ASP A 48 -6.17 -13.74 -6.42
CA ASP A 48 -5.23 -14.18 -7.47
C ASP A 48 -4.20 -13.11 -7.85
N SER A 49 -4.58 -11.83 -7.75
CA SER A 49 -3.70 -10.70 -8.02
C SER A 49 -4.04 -9.50 -7.16
N LEU A 50 -3.01 -8.84 -6.67
CA LEU A 50 -3.08 -7.64 -5.83
C LEU A 50 -2.35 -6.47 -6.47
N THR A 51 -2.28 -6.42 -7.81
CA THR A 51 -1.76 -5.23 -8.50
C THR A 51 -2.72 -4.06 -8.36
N LEU A 52 -2.21 -2.84 -8.51
CA LEU A 52 -3.00 -1.61 -8.37
C LEU A 52 -4.20 -1.63 -9.33
N ASP A 53 -3.96 -2.01 -10.59
CA ASP A 53 -5.01 -2.15 -11.60
C ASP A 53 -6.11 -3.12 -11.20
N ARG A 54 -5.75 -4.25 -10.57
CA ARG A 54 -6.71 -5.28 -10.17
C ARG A 54 -7.51 -4.87 -8.95
N LEU A 55 -6.88 -4.18 -8.00
CA LEU A 55 -7.60 -3.60 -6.87
C LEU A 55 -8.51 -2.46 -7.31
N ALA A 56 -8.06 -1.60 -8.23
CA ALA A 56 -8.87 -0.53 -8.79
C ALA A 56 -10.09 -1.09 -9.54
N GLU A 57 -9.91 -2.08 -10.41
CA GLU A 57 -10.99 -2.78 -11.10
C GLU A 57 -11.99 -3.39 -10.11
N ARG A 58 -11.48 -4.13 -9.10
CA ARG A 58 -12.32 -4.77 -8.08
C ARG A 58 -13.15 -3.77 -7.28
N PHE A 59 -12.58 -2.60 -6.99
CA PHE A 59 -13.26 -1.55 -6.21
C PHE A 59 -14.01 -0.55 -7.08
N ALA A 60 -14.12 -0.81 -8.39
CA ALA A 60 -14.74 0.08 -9.36
C ALA A 60 -14.18 1.52 -9.29
N ILE A 61 -12.86 1.63 -9.18
CA ILE A 61 -12.10 2.88 -9.23
C ILE A 61 -11.68 3.11 -10.68
N GLU A 62 -12.08 4.25 -11.24
CA GLU A 62 -11.73 4.63 -12.61
C GLU A 62 -10.40 5.37 -12.64
N ILE A 63 -9.49 4.92 -13.51
CA ILE A 63 -8.22 5.58 -13.78
C ILE A 63 -8.22 5.97 -15.25
N ALA A 64 -8.11 7.26 -15.54
CA ALA A 64 -8.04 7.73 -16.91
C ALA A 64 -6.82 7.10 -17.62
N PRO A 65 -6.95 6.63 -18.88
CA PRO A 65 -5.84 6.00 -19.60
C PRO A 65 -4.57 6.85 -19.65
N GLU A 66 -4.72 8.18 -19.74
CA GLU A 66 -3.63 9.16 -19.75
C GLU A 66 -2.90 9.31 -18.41
N ASP A 67 -3.56 9.01 -17.30
CA ASP A 67 -2.99 9.11 -15.95
C ASP A 67 -2.33 7.80 -15.52
N ARG A 68 -2.63 6.69 -16.19
CA ARG A 68 -2.11 5.36 -15.85
C ARG A 68 -0.58 5.31 -15.98
N HIS A 69 0.09 4.71 -15.00
CA HIS A 69 1.55 4.59 -14.95
C HIS A 69 2.27 5.93 -14.86
N THR A 70 1.55 7.00 -14.52
CA THR A 70 2.16 8.26 -14.10
C THR A 70 2.26 8.26 -12.57
N ALA A 71 3.30 8.90 -12.03
CA ALA A 71 3.46 8.98 -10.58
C ALA A 71 2.24 9.62 -9.88
N LEU A 72 1.61 10.60 -10.51
CA LEU A 72 0.41 11.26 -9.98
C LEU A 72 -0.80 10.32 -10.05
N GLY A 73 -1.09 9.73 -11.21
CA GLY A 73 -2.23 8.84 -11.39
C GLY A 73 -2.14 7.61 -10.49
N ASP A 74 -0.96 6.98 -10.41
CA ASP A 74 -0.76 5.81 -9.54
C ASP A 74 -0.89 6.19 -8.04
N SER A 75 -0.47 7.41 -7.64
CA SER A 75 -0.64 7.89 -6.27
C SER A 75 -2.11 8.15 -5.92
N LEU A 76 -2.88 8.75 -6.84
CA LEU A 76 -4.31 9.01 -6.66
C LEU A 76 -5.10 7.69 -6.60
N ALA A 77 -4.83 6.77 -7.53
CA ALA A 77 -5.42 5.44 -7.51
C ALA A 77 -5.09 4.68 -6.23
N THR A 78 -3.84 4.76 -5.75
CA THR A 78 -3.42 4.15 -4.47
C THR A 78 -4.20 4.74 -3.30
N ALA A 79 -4.43 6.06 -3.29
CA ALA A 79 -5.20 6.72 -2.24
C ALA A 79 -6.66 6.23 -2.24
N GLU A 80 -7.30 6.12 -3.40
CA GLU A 80 -8.67 5.59 -3.50
C GLU A 80 -8.76 4.13 -3.07
N VAL A 81 -7.81 3.29 -3.51
CA VAL A 81 -7.71 1.90 -3.05
C VAL A 81 -7.54 1.85 -1.54
N PHE A 82 -6.67 2.67 -0.96
CA PHE A 82 -6.46 2.71 0.47
C PHE A 82 -7.73 3.07 1.25
N LEU A 83 -8.52 4.04 0.77
CA LEU A 83 -9.78 4.40 1.42
C LEU A 83 -10.76 3.22 1.46
N ARG A 84 -10.86 2.44 0.38
CA ARG A 84 -11.68 1.21 0.37
C ARG A 84 -11.15 0.16 1.34
N LEU A 85 -9.83 0.02 1.44
CA LEU A 85 -9.21 -0.89 2.40
C LEU A 85 -9.44 -0.44 3.84
N VAL A 86 -9.51 0.87 4.13
CA VAL A 86 -9.82 1.38 5.48
C VAL A 86 -11.20 0.91 5.93
N ASP A 87 -12.23 1.03 5.09
CA ASP A 87 -13.58 0.55 5.41
C ASP A 87 -13.59 -0.96 5.70
N MET A 88 -12.84 -1.73 4.90
CA MET A 88 -12.71 -3.19 5.07
C MET A 88 -11.93 -3.56 6.33
N LEU A 89 -10.85 -2.84 6.65
CA LEU A 89 -10.06 -3.01 7.87
C LEU A 89 -10.92 -2.76 9.10
N GLU A 90 -11.73 -1.69 9.09
CA GLU A 90 -12.64 -1.39 10.20
C GLU A 90 -13.66 -2.52 10.38
N ALA A 91 -14.24 -3.03 9.28
CA ALA A 91 -15.16 -4.17 9.31
C ALA A 91 -14.49 -5.45 9.83
N ALA A 92 -13.19 -5.63 9.57
CA ALA A 92 -12.37 -6.73 10.10
C ALA A 92 -11.88 -6.50 11.53
N GLY A 93 -12.23 -5.36 12.16
CA GLY A 93 -11.86 -5.03 13.53
C GLY A 93 -10.50 -4.36 13.70
N VAL A 94 -9.81 -4.00 12.62
CA VAL A 94 -8.56 -3.22 12.63
C VAL A 94 -8.92 -1.74 12.67
N ARG A 95 -8.68 -1.06 13.80
CA ARG A 95 -9.15 0.32 14.04
C ARG A 95 -8.03 1.31 14.38
N THR A 96 -6.82 0.81 14.57
CA THR A 96 -5.66 1.64 14.91
C THR A 96 -4.53 1.46 13.90
N LEU A 97 -3.70 2.49 13.75
CA LEU A 97 -2.49 2.41 12.92
C LEU A 97 -1.59 1.24 13.33
N ARG A 98 -1.46 0.98 14.64
CA ARG A 98 -0.65 -0.15 15.16
C ARG A 98 -1.16 -1.49 14.66
N GLU A 99 -2.48 -1.70 14.68
CA GLU A 99 -3.09 -2.94 14.19
C GLU A 99 -2.93 -3.08 12.67
N ALA A 100 -3.08 -1.99 11.91
CA ALA A 100 -2.87 -2.01 10.45
C ALA A 100 -1.41 -2.35 10.08
N ILE A 101 -0.44 -1.84 10.84
CA ILE A 101 0.98 -2.21 10.68
C ILE A 101 1.17 -3.70 10.98
N ALA A 102 0.66 -4.20 12.11
CA ALA A 102 0.78 -5.61 12.48
C ALA A 102 0.11 -6.56 11.46
N ALA A 103 -1.03 -6.17 10.90
CA ALA A 103 -1.71 -6.88 9.82
C ALA A 103 -0.82 -6.97 8.57
N SER A 104 -0.20 -5.85 8.16
CA SER A 104 0.71 -5.80 7.02
C SER A 104 1.95 -6.67 7.23
N GLU A 105 2.58 -6.62 8.40
CA GLU A 105 3.75 -7.43 8.74
C GLU A 105 3.45 -8.93 8.71
N THR A 106 2.29 -9.32 9.24
CA THR A 106 1.81 -10.71 9.24
C THR A 106 1.63 -11.22 7.81
N ALA A 107 0.91 -10.45 6.96
CA ALA A 107 0.72 -10.79 5.56
C ALA A 107 2.05 -10.89 4.80
N GLY A 108 2.97 -9.94 5.04
CA GLY A 108 4.30 -9.96 4.44
C GLY A 108 5.12 -11.19 4.84
N ALA A 109 5.04 -11.63 6.10
CA ALA A 109 5.71 -12.85 6.57
C ALA A 109 5.16 -14.11 5.89
N ILE A 110 3.84 -14.22 5.73
CA ILE A 110 3.20 -15.35 5.03
C ILE A 110 3.65 -15.39 3.57
N ARG A 111 3.61 -14.26 2.86
CA ARG A 111 3.96 -14.19 1.44
C ARG A 111 5.45 -14.50 1.19
N ARG A 112 6.35 -14.03 2.07
CA ARG A 112 7.79 -14.40 1.99
C ARG A 112 8.02 -15.90 2.14
N ARG A 113 7.22 -16.57 2.98
CA ARG A 113 7.30 -18.04 3.12
C ARG A 113 6.78 -18.74 1.87
N GLN A 114 5.66 -18.30 1.30
CA GLN A 114 5.11 -18.87 0.06
C GLN A 114 6.06 -18.73 -1.13
N ALA A 115 6.75 -17.60 -1.27
CA ALA A 115 7.71 -17.36 -2.34
C ALA A 115 9.03 -18.17 -2.22
N ALA A 116 9.26 -18.84 -1.08
CA ALA A 116 10.44 -19.66 -0.83
C ALA A 116 10.23 -21.15 -1.16
N TYR A 117 9.03 -21.53 -1.63
CA TYR A 117 8.68 -22.86 -2.13
C TYR A 117 8.43 -22.80 -3.64
#